data_AF-A0A4D4MJR4-F1
#
_entry.id   AF-A0A4D4MJR4-F1
#
_cell.length_a   1.000
_cell.length_b   1.000
_cell.length_c   1.000
_cell.angle_alpha   90.00
_cell.angle_beta   90.00
_cell.angle_gamma   90.00
#
_symmetry.space_group_name_H-M   'P 1'
#
loop_
_entity.id
_entity.type
_entity.pdbx_description
1 polymer ?
#
loop_
_entity_poly.entity_id
_entity_poly.type
_entity_poly.pdbx_seq_one_letter_code
_entity_poly.pdbx_strand_id
1 'polypeptide(L)'
;MLKATLRSFLAHKGRLLLSALAVVLSVAFVAGSLIFSDTVTRTFDRLFASTAADVTVQPKEDLTSQVPTGATETVPAALAERLKSVDGVAATHVDAAVQNITVVDVRNEPVGSTTGAPTIATNWDPTDRSPVRLTSGHAPHGSGEALLDADTAEKKHVRIGDTLTVLAQPGSFKVRIVGIATFTTTNPGAALVFLDTRPRRPNCSAGPTPPRASPWTPPRG
;
A
#
# COMPACT_ATOMS: atom_id res chain seq x y z
N MET A 1 -48.56 -42.61 -6.99
CA MET A 1 -47.54 -42.38 -5.94
C MET A 1 -47.39 -40.89 -5.63
N LEU A 2 -46.83 -40.04 -6.50
CA LEU A 2 -46.59 -38.60 -6.24
C LEU A 2 -47.84 -37.81 -5.79
N LYS A 3 -49.00 -38.03 -6.44
CA LYS A 3 -50.28 -37.38 -6.08
C LYS A 3 -50.81 -37.78 -4.69
N ALA A 4 -50.54 -39.01 -4.25
CA ALA A 4 -50.96 -39.48 -2.92
C ALA A 4 -50.08 -38.87 -1.82
N THR A 5 -48.77 -38.77 -2.07
CA THR A 5 -47.82 -38.10 -1.18
C THR A 5 -48.15 -36.61 -1.05
N LEU A 6 -48.47 -35.92 -2.15
CA LEU A 6 -48.88 -34.51 -2.14
C LEU A 6 -50.18 -34.29 -1.35
N ARG A 7 -51.15 -35.21 -1.46
CA ARG A 7 -52.42 -35.12 -0.72
C ARG A 7 -52.24 -35.35 0.79
N SER A 8 -51.32 -36.23 1.18
CA SER A 8 -50.92 -36.44 2.58
C SER A 8 -50.15 -35.23 3.14
N PHE A 9 -49.29 -34.60 2.33
CA PHE A 9 -48.63 -33.34 2.66
C PHE A 9 -49.61 -32.18 2.88
N LEU A 10 -50.66 -32.09 2.05
CA LEU A 10 -51.74 -31.11 2.22
C LEU A 10 -52.67 -31.39 3.40
N ALA A 11 -52.64 -32.57 4.02
CA ALA A 11 -53.43 -32.88 5.22
C ALA A 11 -52.77 -32.37 6.51
N HIS A 12 -51.45 -32.15 6.51
CA HIS A 12 -50.67 -31.66 7.66
C HIS A 12 -49.81 -30.44 7.28
N LYS A 13 -50.46 -29.44 6.67
CA LYS A 13 -49.83 -28.24 6.08
C LYS A 13 -48.93 -27.49 7.07
N GLY A 14 -49.35 -27.37 8.33
CA GLY A 14 -48.58 -26.64 9.35
C GLY A 14 -47.25 -27.31 9.70
N ARG A 15 -47.26 -28.62 9.95
CA ARG A 15 -46.03 -29.37 10.29
C ARG A 15 -45.06 -29.40 9.11
N LEU A 16 -45.58 -29.58 7.90
CA LEU A 16 -44.76 -29.57 6.69
C LEU A 16 -44.11 -28.21 6.46
N LEU A 17 -44.86 -27.12 6.62
CA LEU A 17 -44.35 -25.77 6.45
C LEU A 17 -43.24 -25.47 7.47
N LEU A 18 -43.43 -25.85 8.74
CA LEU A 18 -42.40 -25.68 9.78
C LEU A 18 -41.13 -26.47 9.47
N SER A 19 -41.26 -27.74 9.06
CA SER A 19 -40.10 -28.57 8.70
C SER A 19 -39.37 -28.04 7.45
N ALA A 20 -40.12 -27.61 6.43
CA ALA A 20 -39.53 -27.00 5.24
C ALA A 20 -38.80 -25.70 5.57
N LEU A 21 -39.41 -24.85 6.40
CA LEU A 21 -38.80 -23.59 6.85
C LEU A 21 -37.51 -23.86 7.65
N ALA A 22 -37.52 -24.84 8.55
CA ALA A 22 -36.34 -25.21 9.33
C ALA A 22 -35.17 -25.66 8.44
N VAL A 23 -35.44 -26.47 7.41
CA VAL A 23 -34.42 -26.91 6.45
C VAL A 23 -33.92 -25.73 5.61
N VAL A 24 -34.82 -24.88 5.09
CA VAL A 24 -34.43 -23.71 4.29
C VAL A 24 -33.58 -22.73 5.10
N LEU A 25 -33.97 -22.43 6.34
CA LEU A 25 -33.20 -21.54 7.22
C LEU A 25 -31.82 -22.12 7.54
N SER A 26 -31.74 -23.43 7.80
CA SER A 26 -30.46 -24.09 8.06
C SER A 26 -29.53 -24.07 6.84
N VAL A 27 -30.03 -24.43 5.66
CA VAL A 27 -29.25 -24.40 4.41
C VAL A 27 -28.87 -22.97 4.02
N ALA A 28 -29.76 -22.00 4.20
CA ALA A 28 -29.48 -20.59 3.94
C ALA A 28 -28.37 -20.05 4.84
N PHE A 29 -28.35 -20.43 6.12
CA PHE A 29 -27.28 -20.03 7.03
C PHE A 29 -25.92 -20.62 6.63
N VAL A 30 -25.87 -21.92 6.31
CA VAL A 30 -24.63 -22.58 5.87
C VAL A 30 -24.15 -22.02 4.53
N ALA A 31 -25.05 -21.80 3.57
CA ALA A 31 -24.71 -21.18 2.30
C ALA A 31 -24.24 -19.74 2.49
N GLY A 32 -24.88 -18.97 3.37
CA GLY A 32 -24.50 -17.59 3.68
C GLY A 32 -23.10 -17.48 4.28
N SER A 33 -22.75 -18.33 5.25
CA SER A 33 -21.40 -18.33 5.83
C SER A 33 -20.35 -18.74 4.81
N LEU A 34 -20.62 -19.75 3.98
CA LEU A 34 -19.72 -20.18 2.91
C LEU A 34 -19.51 -19.09 1.85
N ILE A 35 -20.58 -18.44 1.39
CA ILE A 35 -20.49 -17.33 0.43
C ILE A 35 -19.73 -16.15 1.04
N PHE A 36 -19.99 -15.81 2.30
CA PHE A 36 -19.28 -14.75 2.99
C PHE A 36 -17.78 -15.07 3.08
N SER A 37 -17.43 -16.27 3.56
CA SER A 37 -16.04 -16.73 3.61
C SER A 37 -15.36 -16.73 2.24
N ASP A 38 -16.02 -17.26 1.21
CA ASP A 38 -15.49 -17.30 -0.16
C ASP A 38 -15.31 -15.90 -0.75
N THR A 39 -16.21 -14.96 -0.45
CA THR A 39 -16.09 -13.57 -0.88
C THR A 39 -14.91 -12.87 -0.20
N VAL A 40 -14.74 -13.09 1.10
CA VAL A 40 -13.61 -12.56 1.88
C VAL A 40 -12.30 -13.13 1.34
N THR A 41 -12.21 -14.46 1.22
CA THR A 41 -11.03 -15.14 0.68
C THR A 41 -10.69 -14.66 -0.73
N ARG A 42 -11.66 -14.58 -1.65
CA ARG A 42 -11.41 -14.06 -3.01
C ARG A 42 -10.94 -12.61 -3.03
N THR A 43 -11.42 -11.80 -2.10
CA THR A 43 -11.00 -10.40 -2.00
C THR A 43 -9.54 -10.34 -1.55
N PHE A 44 -9.16 -11.14 -0.55
CA PHE A 44 -7.77 -11.27 -0.13
C PHE A 44 -6.89 -11.89 -1.22
N ASP A 45 -7.31 -12.98 -1.86
CA ASP A 45 -6.55 -13.65 -2.92
C ASP A 45 -6.32 -12.72 -4.12
N ARG A 46 -7.32 -11.93 -4.51
CA ARG A 46 -7.15 -10.91 -5.56
C ARG A 46 -6.19 -9.81 -5.13
N LEU A 47 -6.26 -9.39 -3.86
CA LEU A 47 -5.34 -8.40 -3.31
C LEU A 47 -3.89 -8.94 -3.34
N PHE A 48 -3.68 -10.18 -2.92
CA PHE A 48 -2.36 -10.82 -2.92
C PHE A 48 -1.87 -11.18 -4.33
N ALA A 49 -2.72 -11.71 -5.21
CA ALA A 49 -2.32 -12.07 -6.57
C ALA A 49 -2.02 -10.84 -7.46
N SER A 50 -2.61 -9.68 -7.16
CA SER A 50 -2.29 -8.42 -7.86
C SER A 50 -1.04 -7.73 -7.34
N THR A 51 -0.59 -8.06 -6.13
CA THR A 51 0.56 -7.41 -5.47
C THR A 51 1.79 -8.31 -5.32
N ALA A 52 1.66 -9.62 -5.51
CA ALA A 52 2.78 -10.55 -5.40
C ALA A 52 3.77 -10.38 -6.57
N ALA A 53 5.00 -10.01 -6.26
CA ALA A 53 6.12 -10.14 -7.17
C ALA A 53 6.45 -11.62 -7.37
N ASP A 54 6.86 -12.02 -8.59
CA ASP A 54 7.30 -13.39 -8.87
C ASP A 54 8.51 -13.78 -8.01
N VAL A 55 9.37 -12.80 -7.69
CA VAL A 55 10.51 -12.92 -6.79
C VAL A 55 10.69 -11.61 -6.02
N THR A 56 10.76 -11.70 -4.68
CA THR A 56 11.06 -10.56 -3.80
C THR A 56 12.46 -10.71 -3.20
N VAL A 57 13.28 -9.67 -3.30
CA VAL A 57 14.61 -9.62 -2.68
C VAL A 57 14.57 -8.70 -1.48
N GLN A 58 14.86 -9.23 -0.30
CA GLN A 58 14.82 -8.51 0.97
C GLN A 58 16.17 -8.57 1.68
N PRO A 59 16.49 -7.59 2.54
CA PRO A 59 17.68 -7.67 3.38
C PRO A 59 17.57 -8.88 4.34
N LYS A 60 18.72 -9.37 4.78
CA LYS A 60 18.76 -10.50 5.72
C LYS A 60 18.31 -10.00 7.09
N GLU A 61 17.14 -10.43 7.54
CA GLU A 61 16.66 -10.10 8.89
C GLU A 61 17.69 -10.51 9.95
N ASP A 62 18.24 -9.53 10.66
CA ASP A 62 19.07 -9.79 11.82
C ASP A 62 18.19 -10.06 13.06
N LEU A 63 17.80 -11.32 13.22
CA LEU A 63 16.98 -11.80 14.35
C LEU A 63 17.69 -11.69 15.71
N THR A 64 18.93 -11.19 15.77
CA THR A 64 19.72 -11.09 17.01
C THR A 64 19.60 -9.74 17.73
N SER A 65 19.03 -8.72 17.07
CA SER A 65 18.84 -7.41 17.67
C SER A 65 17.58 -7.36 18.55
N GLN A 66 17.76 -7.42 19.87
CA GLN A 66 16.66 -7.39 20.87
C GLN A 66 15.96 -6.02 21.01
N VAL A 67 16.42 -5.00 20.29
CA VAL A 67 15.85 -3.66 20.32
C VAL A 67 15.25 -3.36 18.94
N PRO A 68 13.92 -3.18 18.83
CA PRO A 68 13.31 -2.68 17.60
C PRO A 68 13.83 -1.26 17.36
N THR A 69 14.80 -1.11 16.46
CA THR A 69 15.33 0.21 16.08
C THR A 69 14.30 1.02 15.30
N GLY A 70 13.24 0.37 14.81
CA GLY A 70 12.22 0.96 13.95
C GLY A 70 12.75 1.35 12.57
N ALA A 71 14.04 1.15 12.30
CA ALA A 71 14.66 1.37 11.00
C ALA A 71 14.36 0.16 10.10
N THR A 72 13.73 0.41 8.96
CA THR A 72 13.55 -0.61 7.93
C THR A 72 14.89 -0.86 7.26
N GLU A 73 15.43 -2.08 7.37
CA GLU A 73 16.60 -2.47 6.59
C GLU A 73 16.28 -2.36 5.10
N THR A 74 17.24 -1.92 4.30
CA THR A 74 17.06 -1.72 2.87
C THR A 74 18.14 -2.45 2.09
N VAL A 75 17.81 -2.83 0.85
CA VAL A 75 18.79 -3.34 -0.11
C VAL A 75 19.33 -2.21 -0.99
N PRO A 76 20.60 -2.28 -1.47
CA PRO A 76 21.12 -1.26 -2.36
C PRO A 76 20.30 -1.15 -3.64
N ALA A 77 19.92 0.08 -4.04
CA ALA A 77 19.15 0.31 -5.27
C ALA A 77 19.84 -0.22 -6.54
N ALA A 78 21.19 -0.28 -6.55
CA ALA A 78 21.97 -0.87 -7.64
C ALA A 78 21.71 -2.37 -7.86
N LEU A 79 21.11 -3.06 -6.88
CA LEU A 79 20.72 -4.46 -7.02
C LEU A 79 19.59 -4.64 -8.04
N ALA A 80 18.66 -3.68 -8.14
CA ALA A 80 17.58 -3.72 -9.12
C ALA A 80 18.14 -3.74 -10.57
N GLU A 81 19.11 -2.85 -10.86
CA GLU A 81 19.76 -2.80 -12.18
C GLU A 81 20.52 -4.08 -12.51
N ARG A 82 21.17 -4.71 -11.53
CA ARG A 82 21.85 -6.01 -11.70
C ARG A 82 20.86 -7.13 -11.97
N LEU A 83 19.72 -7.15 -11.29
CA LEU A 83 18.68 -8.16 -11.47
C LEU A 83 18.00 -8.04 -12.84
N LYS A 84 17.88 -6.83 -13.37
CA LYS A 84 17.34 -6.58 -14.72
C LYS A 84 18.16 -7.25 -15.83
N SER A 85 19.47 -7.45 -15.60
CA SER A 85 20.36 -8.12 -16.57
C SER A 85 20.33 -9.65 -16.52
N VAL A 86 19.52 -10.25 -15.65
CA VAL A 86 19.39 -11.71 -15.55
C VAL A 86 18.41 -12.23 -16.60
N ASP A 87 18.80 -13.25 -17.35
CA ASP A 87 17.96 -13.89 -18.36
C ASP A 87 16.65 -14.41 -17.75
N GLY A 88 15.52 -14.01 -18.33
CA GLY A 88 14.17 -14.35 -17.86
C GLY A 88 13.49 -13.27 -17.01
N VAL A 89 14.19 -12.20 -16.62
CA VAL A 89 13.60 -11.09 -15.87
C VAL A 89 12.94 -10.09 -16.82
N ALA A 90 11.60 -10.02 -16.80
CA ALA A 90 10.85 -9.10 -17.65
C ALA A 90 10.93 -7.63 -17.16
N ALA A 91 10.88 -7.42 -15.85
CA ALA A 91 10.99 -6.10 -15.24
C ALA A 91 11.47 -6.20 -13.78
N THR A 92 12.15 -5.17 -13.31
CA THR A 92 12.55 -5.00 -11.90
C THR A 92 11.97 -3.69 -11.39
N HIS A 93 11.32 -3.75 -10.23
CA HIS A 93 10.75 -2.58 -9.56
C HIS A 93 11.40 -2.44 -8.20
N VAL A 94 11.66 -1.20 -7.78
CA VAL A 94 12.08 -0.92 -6.42
C VAL A 94 10.82 -0.82 -5.59
N ASP A 95 10.70 -1.62 -4.55
CA ASP A 95 9.63 -1.52 -3.57
C ASP A 95 10.22 -1.05 -2.24
N ALA A 96 9.70 0.07 -1.74
CA ALA A 96 10.11 0.69 -0.50
C ALA A 96 8.86 1.12 0.26
N ALA A 97 8.45 0.28 1.20
CA ALA A 97 7.29 0.50 2.05
C ALA A 97 7.67 0.54 3.53
N VAL A 98 7.05 1.46 4.28
CA VAL A 98 7.13 1.54 5.74
C VAL A 98 5.72 1.48 6.28
N GLN A 99 5.46 0.49 7.13
CA GLN A 99 4.18 0.32 7.80
C GLN A 99 4.15 1.04 9.15
N ASN A 100 2.95 1.31 9.65
CA ASN A 100 2.70 1.95 10.95
C ASN A 100 3.31 3.35 11.10
N ILE A 101 3.37 4.10 10.00
CA ILE A 101 3.77 5.50 10.05
C ILE A 101 2.66 6.34 10.66
N THR A 102 3.02 7.46 11.30
CA THR A 102 2.04 8.45 11.74
C THR A 102 2.03 9.61 10.76
N VAL A 103 0.85 10.01 10.31
CA VAL A 103 0.67 11.16 9.40
C VAL A 103 -0.26 12.13 10.07
N VAL A 104 0.12 13.39 10.11
CA VAL A 104 -0.68 14.48 10.70
C VAL A 104 -0.81 15.64 9.73
N ASP A 105 -1.94 16.36 9.83
CA ASP A 105 -2.16 17.59 9.07
C ASP A 105 -1.45 18.79 9.71
N VAL A 106 -1.65 19.99 9.15
CA VAL A 106 -1.09 21.25 9.67
C VAL A 106 -1.60 21.63 11.07
N ARG A 107 -2.72 21.05 11.51
CA ARG A 107 -3.32 21.23 12.85
C ARG A 107 -2.89 20.15 13.83
N ASN A 108 -1.97 19.27 13.43
CA ASN A 108 -1.56 18.08 14.17
C ASN A 108 -2.70 17.06 14.38
N GLU A 109 -3.73 17.09 13.52
CA GLU A 109 -4.78 16.08 13.53
C GLU A 109 -4.30 14.82 12.78
N PRO A 110 -4.50 13.60 13.34
CA PRO A 110 -4.12 12.37 12.67
C PRO A 110 -4.88 12.14 11.36
N VAL A 111 -4.13 11.93 10.27
CA VAL A 111 -4.63 11.63 8.92
C VAL A 111 -4.60 10.13 8.62
N GLY A 112 -4.07 9.30 9.53
CA GLY A 112 -4.07 7.85 9.40
C GLY A 112 -5.46 7.18 9.45
N SER A 113 -5.47 5.87 9.21
CA SER A 113 -6.71 5.07 9.21
C SER A 113 -7.50 5.18 10.52
N THR A 114 -8.81 5.31 10.41
CA THR A 114 -9.74 5.35 11.55
C THR A 114 -10.30 3.98 11.93
N THR A 115 -10.02 2.94 11.14
CA THR A 115 -10.58 1.59 11.31
C THR A 115 -9.65 0.62 12.04
N GLY A 116 -8.51 1.12 12.55
CA GLY A 116 -7.47 0.30 13.19
C GLY A 116 -6.53 -0.40 12.21
N ALA A 117 -6.74 -0.25 10.90
CA ALA A 117 -5.81 -0.72 9.89
C ALA A 117 -4.53 0.14 9.89
N PRO A 118 -3.39 -0.39 9.44
CA PRO A 118 -2.13 0.36 9.42
C PRO A 118 -2.18 1.53 8.44
N THR A 119 -1.39 2.56 8.74
CA THR A 119 -1.03 3.61 7.77
C THR A 119 0.32 3.25 7.16
N ILE A 120 0.38 3.25 5.82
CA ILE A 120 1.54 2.76 5.07
C ILE A 120 2.04 3.88 4.17
N ALA A 121 3.34 4.18 4.25
CA ALA A 121 4.01 4.93 3.19
C ALA A 121 4.68 3.95 2.24
N THR A 122 4.49 4.14 0.94
CA THR A 122 5.13 3.32 -0.09
C THR A 122 5.58 4.19 -1.25
N ASN A 123 6.52 3.71 -2.06
CA ASN A 123 6.91 4.43 -3.27
C ASN A 123 5.83 4.39 -4.36
N TRP A 124 5.76 5.45 -5.15
CA TRP A 124 4.89 5.51 -6.33
C TRP A 124 5.59 4.93 -7.57
N ASP A 125 5.34 3.65 -7.84
CA ASP A 125 5.77 2.96 -9.06
C ASP A 125 4.63 2.08 -9.61
N PRO A 126 3.59 2.68 -10.22
CA PRO A 126 2.41 1.94 -10.65
C PRO A 126 2.70 1.05 -11.87
N THR A 127 2.20 -0.18 -11.84
CA THR A 127 2.19 -1.15 -12.93
C THR A 127 0.76 -1.43 -13.38
N ASP A 128 0.57 -2.19 -14.48
CA ASP A 128 -0.75 -2.61 -14.95
C ASP A 128 -1.55 -3.42 -13.91
N ARG A 129 -0.86 -3.99 -12.91
CA ARG A 129 -1.46 -4.77 -11.82
C ARG A 129 -1.61 -3.97 -10.52
N SER A 130 -1.28 -2.68 -10.52
CA SER A 130 -1.32 -1.90 -9.28
C SER A 130 -2.74 -1.83 -8.68
N PRO A 131 -2.86 -1.96 -7.35
CA PRO A 131 -4.14 -1.92 -6.66
C PRO A 131 -4.72 -0.49 -6.59
N VAL A 132 -3.98 0.50 -7.09
CA VAL A 132 -4.35 1.91 -7.10
C VAL A 132 -4.04 2.54 -8.46
N ARG A 133 -4.81 3.56 -8.81
CA ARG A 133 -4.60 4.40 -9.98
C ARG A 133 -4.72 5.86 -9.61
N LEU A 134 -3.86 6.70 -10.19
CA LEU A 134 -3.95 8.15 -10.05
C LEU A 134 -5.23 8.66 -10.72
N THR A 135 -6.10 9.31 -9.95
CA THR A 135 -7.39 9.83 -10.44
C THR A 135 -7.43 11.35 -10.49
N SER A 136 -6.67 12.04 -9.63
CA SER A 136 -6.63 13.51 -9.58
C SER A 136 -5.21 14.02 -9.30
N GLY A 137 -4.84 15.15 -9.88
CA GLY A 137 -3.52 15.76 -9.71
C GLY A 137 -2.44 15.11 -10.58
N HIS A 138 -1.21 15.02 -10.07
CA HIS A 138 -0.08 14.43 -10.78
C HIS A 138 0.74 13.50 -9.88
N ALA A 139 1.59 12.69 -10.50
CA ALA A 139 2.56 11.87 -9.78
C ALA A 139 3.59 12.76 -9.05
N PRO A 140 4.10 12.36 -7.88
CA PRO A 140 5.05 13.15 -7.12
C PRO A 140 6.37 13.28 -7.87
N HIS A 141 6.92 14.48 -7.85
CA HIS A 141 8.21 14.81 -8.44
C HIS A 141 9.16 15.29 -7.34
N GLY A 142 9.81 14.33 -6.68
CA GLY A 142 10.79 14.57 -5.63
C GLY A 142 10.28 14.36 -4.20
N SER A 143 11.20 14.48 -3.24
CA SER A 143 11.03 14.05 -1.85
C SER A 143 10.07 14.88 -1.00
N GLY A 144 9.57 16.00 -1.52
CA GLY A 144 8.63 16.89 -0.83
C GLY A 144 7.18 16.74 -1.28
N GLU A 145 6.90 15.82 -2.20
CA GLU A 145 5.57 15.61 -2.77
C GLU A 145 5.08 14.20 -2.46
N ALA A 146 3.78 14.06 -2.25
CA ALA A 146 3.13 12.78 -2.00
C ALA A 146 1.76 12.70 -2.67
N LEU A 147 1.30 11.46 -2.93
CA LEU A 147 -0.11 11.20 -3.15
C LEU A 147 -0.75 10.63 -1.89
N LEU A 148 -2.05 10.84 -1.74
CA LEU A 148 -2.87 10.25 -0.69
C LEU A 148 -3.95 9.37 -1.32
N ASP A 149 -4.35 8.29 -0.66
CA ASP A 149 -5.50 7.52 -1.13
C ASP A 149 -6.82 8.30 -1.00
N ALA A 150 -7.75 8.04 -1.92
CA ALA A 150 -9.00 8.77 -2.02
C ALA A 150 -9.89 8.65 -0.77
N ASP A 151 -9.95 7.47 -0.15
CA ASP A 151 -10.81 7.25 1.02
C ASP A 151 -10.31 8.00 2.24
N THR A 152 -8.99 8.02 2.45
CA THR A 152 -8.35 8.80 3.51
C THR A 152 -8.49 10.29 3.25
N ALA A 153 -8.26 10.74 2.01
CA ALA A 153 -8.43 12.14 1.63
C ALA A 153 -9.86 12.64 1.90
N GLU A 154 -10.87 11.84 1.55
CA GLU A 154 -12.28 12.18 1.77
C GLU A 154 -12.64 12.21 3.26
N LYS A 155 -12.28 11.16 4.01
CA LYS A 155 -12.60 11.04 5.45
C LYS A 155 -11.91 12.09 6.31
N LYS A 156 -10.70 12.51 5.91
CA LYS A 156 -9.89 13.48 6.65
C LYS A 156 -9.94 14.89 6.04
N HIS A 157 -10.77 15.07 5.00
CA HIS A 157 -10.93 16.32 4.28
C HIS A 157 -9.62 16.93 3.75
N VAL A 158 -8.65 16.09 3.41
CA VAL A 158 -7.36 16.50 2.85
C VAL A 158 -7.52 16.74 1.35
N ARG A 159 -6.96 17.84 0.86
CA ARG A 159 -7.02 18.27 -0.53
C ARG A 159 -5.64 18.32 -1.16
N ILE A 160 -5.63 18.30 -2.49
CA ILE A 160 -4.42 18.60 -3.26
C ILE A 160 -3.97 20.04 -2.93
N GLY A 161 -2.69 20.19 -2.59
CA GLY A 161 -2.08 21.42 -2.11
C GLY A 161 -1.80 21.42 -0.60
N ASP A 162 -2.48 20.56 0.17
CA ASP A 162 -2.29 20.49 1.61
C ASP A 162 -0.92 19.93 1.97
N THR A 163 -0.39 20.35 3.11
CA THR A 163 0.88 19.85 3.65
C THR A 163 0.60 18.89 4.79
N LEU A 164 1.12 17.68 4.69
CA LEU A 164 1.11 16.70 5.76
C LEU A 164 2.52 16.55 6.35
N THR A 165 2.57 16.19 7.63
CA THR A 165 3.81 15.77 8.28
C THR A 165 3.77 14.27 8.44
N VAL A 166 4.74 13.58 7.83
CA VAL A 166 4.95 12.14 7.99
C VAL A 166 5.98 11.94 9.08
N LEU A 167 5.64 11.13 10.07
CA LEU A 167 6.50 10.72 11.16
C LEU A 167 6.84 9.24 10.93
N ALA A 168 8.07 9.00 10.53
CA ALA A 168 8.66 7.68 10.31
C ALA A 168 10.08 7.66 10.88
N GLN A 169 10.71 6.51 11.03
CA GLN A 169 12.14 6.47 11.35
C GLN A 169 12.96 6.86 10.10
N PRO A 170 14.03 7.67 10.22
CA PRO A 170 14.66 8.18 11.45
C PRO A 170 14.15 9.54 11.94
N GLY A 171 13.11 10.14 11.32
CA GLY A 171 12.60 11.44 11.72
C GLY A 171 11.34 11.88 10.96
N SER A 172 10.84 13.07 11.30
CA SER A 172 9.67 13.65 10.63
C SER A 172 10.06 14.47 9.41
N PHE A 173 9.23 14.40 8.36
CA PHE A 173 9.37 15.21 7.16
C PHE A 173 8.01 15.69 6.67
N LYS A 174 8.01 16.84 5.99
CA LYS A 174 6.79 17.44 5.45
C LYS A 174 6.66 17.08 3.97
N VAL A 175 5.45 16.73 3.57
CA VAL A 175 5.09 16.44 2.18
C VAL A 175 3.88 17.25 1.78
N ARG A 176 3.88 17.75 0.55
CA ARG A 176 2.71 18.37 -0.08
C ARG A 176 1.94 17.32 -0.84
N ILE A 177 0.63 17.26 -0.64
CA ILE A 177 -0.25 16.39 -1.41
C ILE A 177 -0.42 16.99 -2.81
N VAL A 178 0.04 16.27 -3.83
CA VAL A 178 -0.02 16.72 -5.23
C VAL A 178 -0.99 15.91 -6.09
N GLY A 179 -1.51 14.81 -5.54
CA GLY A 179 -2.48 13.98 -6.22
C GLY A 179 -3.21 13.02 -5.28
N ILE A 180 -4.27 12.44 -5.82
CA ILE A 180 -5.12 11.46 -5.14
C ILE A 180 -5.12 10.17 -5.94
N ALA A 181 -4.81 9.06 -5.26
CA ALA A 181 -4.84 7.72 -5.84
C ALA A 181 -6.12 6.99 -5.37
N THR A 182 -6.85 6.41 -6.30
CA THR A 182 -8.06 5.62 -5.99
C THR A 182 -7.76 4.14 -6.16
N PHE A 183 -8.23 3.32 -5.22
CA PHE A 183 -8.12 1.88 -5.35
C PHE A 183 -8.88 1.38 -6.57
N THR A 184 -8.29 0.44 -7.30
CA THR A 184 -8.94 -0.26 -8.43
C THR A 184 -9.93 -1.32 -7.94
N THR A 185 -9.85 -1.68 -6.66
CA THR A 185 -10.74 -2.59 -5.94
C THR A 185 -11.21 -1.97 -4.62
N THR A 186 -11.92 -2.73 -3.79
CA THR A 186 -12.35 -2.25 -2.46
C THR A 186 -11.14 -2.01 -1.55
N ASN A 187 -11.05 -0.82 -0.95
CA ASN A 187 -10.03 -0.51 0.04
C ASN A 187 -10.27 -1.36 1.31
N PRO A 188 -9.27 -2.13 1.79
CA PRO A 188 -9.37 -2.90 3.05
C PRO A 188 -9.42 -2.02 4.31
N GLY A 189 -9.43 -0.69 4.17
CA GLY A 189 -9.43 0.29 5.27
C GLY A 189 -8.05 0.87 5.60
N ALA A 190 -7.03 0.53 4.82
CA ALA A 190 -5.68 1.06 4.99
C ALA A 190 -5.60 2.52 4.51
N ALA A 191 -4.76 3.31 5.16
CA ALA A 191 -4.39 4.64 4.70
C ALA A 191 -3.04 4.55 3.98
N LEU A 192 -3.00 4.94 2.70
CA LEU A 192 -1.80 4.87 1.86
C LEU A 192 -1.29 6.27 1.52
N VAL A 193 -0.02 6.49 1.80
CA VAL A 193 0.74 7.66 1.37
C VAL A 193 1.78 7.20 0.36
N PHE A 194 1.77 7.79 -0.83
CA PHE A 194 2.68 7.42 -1.92
C PHE A 194 3.76 8.49 -2.08
N LEU A 195 5.02 8.09 -2.00
CA LEU A 195 6.19 8.98 -2.05
C LEU A 195 7.01 8.76 -3.33
N ASP A 196 7.75 9.78 -3.77
CA ASP A 196 8.79 9.60 -4.79
C ASP A 196 10.09 9.17 -4.12
N THR A 197 10.49 7.90 -4.33
CA THR A 197 11.76 7.35 -3.85
C THR A 197 12.82 7.29 -4.95
N ARG A 198 12.57 7.85 -6.14
CA ARG A 198 13.56 7.82 -7.22
C ARG A 198 14.86 8.45 -6.71
N PRO A 199 15.98 7.70 -6.74
CA PRO A 199 17.27 8.29 -6.41
C PRO A 199 17.52 9.43 -7.39
N ARG A 200 17.79 10.62 -6.84
CA ARG A 200 18.23 11.78 -7.64
C ARG A 200 19.38 11.33 -8.52
N ARG A 201 19.18 11.25 -9.85
CA ARG A 201 20.27 11.00 -10.79
C ARG A 201 21.36 12.03 -10.50
N PRO A 202 22.59 11.65 -10.12
CA PRO A 202 23.67 12.59 -9.96
C PRO A 202 24.17 12.97 -11.35
N ASN A 203 23.41 13.82 -12.06
CA ASN A 203 23.93 14.60 -13.17
C ASN A 203 22.96 15.72 -13.56
N CYS A 204 23.06 16.82 -12.82
CA CYS A 204 22.90 18.15 -13.39
C CYS A 204 24.17 18.93 -13.04
N SER A 205 25.14 18.87 -13.94
CA SER A 205 26.18 19.88 -14.18
C SER A 205 26.70 20.64 -12.95
N ALA A 206 27.54 20.00 -12.15
CA ALA A 206 28.64 20.72 -11.51
C ALA A 206 29.81 20.67 -12.52
N GLY A 207 30.08 21.79 -13.19
CA GLY A 207 31.33 21.94 -13.95
C GLY A 207 32.54 21.67 -13.04
N PRO A 208 33.68 21.27 -13.61
CA PRO A 208 34.85 20.90 -12.81
C PRO A 208 35.28 22.07 -11.92
N THR A 209 35.19 21.87 -10.61
CA THR A 209 35.77 22.77 -9.62
C THR A 209 37.28 22.82 -9.85
N PRO A 210 37.88 23.96 -10.22
CA PRO A 210 39.33 24.03 -10.36
C PRO A 210 39.99 23.84 -8.98
N PRO A 211 41.16 23.19 -8.90
CA PRO A 211 41.86 22.99 -7.64
C PRO A 211 42.26 24.34 -7.03
N ARG A 212 41.97 24.51 -5.73
CA ARG A 212 42.48 25.62 -4.90
C ARG A 212 44.00 25.65 -4.97
N ALA A 213 44.56 26.61 -5.69
CA ALA A 213 45.94 27.01 -5.50
C ALA A 213 46.06 27.78 -4.17
N SER A 214 46.86 27.27 -3.24
CA SER A 214 47.32 28.03 -2.08
C SER A 214 48.32 29.11 -2.54
N PRO A 215 48.38 30.29 -1.88
CA PRO A 215 49.34 31.32 -2.22
C PRO A 215 50.73 30.90 -1.72
N TRP A 216 51.67 30.74 -2.66
CA TRP A 216 53.09 30.54 -2.35
C TRP A 216 53.72 31.91 -2.09
N THR A 217 54.17 32.15 -0.86
CA THR A 217 54.90 33.35 -0.45
C THR A 217 56.39 33.14 -0.70
N PRO A 218 57.12 34.03 -1.41
CA PRO A 218 58.56 33.88 -1.58
C PRO A 218 59.31 34.29 -0.31
N PRO A 219 60.38 33.58 0.09
CA PRO A 219 61.28 34.09 1.13
C PRO A 219 62.15 35.21 0.56
N ARG A 220 62.26 36.30 1.32
CA ARG A 220 63.31 37.31 1.16
C ARG A 220 64.61 36.73 1.73
N GLY A 221 65.71 36.84 0.98
CA GLY A 221 67.05 36.43 1.39
C GLY A 221 67.94 36.25 0.18
#